data_AF-A0A942TZ79-F1
#
_entry.id   AF-A0A942TZ79-F1
#
_cell.length_a   1.000
_cell.length_b   1.000
_cell.length_c   1.000
_cell.angle_alpha   90.00
_cell.angle_beta   90.00
_cell.angle_gamma   90.00
#
_symmetry.space_group_name_H-M   'P 1'
#
loop_
_entity.id
_entity.type
_entity.pdbx_description
1 polymer ?
#
loop_
_entity_poly.entity_id
_entity_poly.type
_entity_poly.pdbx_seq_one_letter_code
_entity_poly.pdbx_strand_id
1 'polypeptide(L)'
;MSTNNMDNNLLDPEFETTPVPKEYRKSLASVAAVWFGFPMVLTSAVIGGVITAMLGFKVGVTAILTGNLLLCLIVGSLSYLAGKTGENFAMAAQKTFGRLGYIAVSGLLSTVVVGWFALMTGLTGDTMARSFGAPMLLMTLLGGVLYVAATFIGIKALTILGWIAAPLYLILGFVAIGFSIKTGNPDIFNFEPIAGAGLMSFGAAVTLVFATFADSGTMTADFTRWSKNGREGFLAAFTAFPFGKFIAEVVGAIIVATGVIQNPVTNGGDFMPILSGQGPLLSMLSIIFVFINLGVGCTHCLYNGAVGFSHMTGKSMRLLTIILGIIGIIAAVSGIWSAFQSWLELLGLIVPPIATIIIMDQLILRRNQAVDSAKWKPLAFVAWGMAAIVALMVNFSAPQLSVVAFGIGSAALFYYVGSLLVKSKNLESAKKNAV
;
A
#
# COMPACT_ATOMS: atom_id res chain seq x y z
N MET A 1 19.51 40.01 14.34
CA MET A 1 19.81 39.04 15.42
C MET A 1 19.06 37.77 15.11
N SER A 2 19.79 36.74 14.67
CA SER A 2 19.27 35.41 14.36
C SER A 2 19.21 34.63 15.66
N THR A 3 18.01 34.39 16.18
CA THR A 3 17.81 33.39 17.24
C THR A 3 17.61 32.05 16.56
N ASN A 4 18.72 31.33 16.40
CA ASN A 4 18.72 29.88 16.22
C ASN A 4 18.09 29.24 17.47
N ASN A 5 16.76 29.09 17.46
CA ASN A 5 16.13 28.00 18.20
C ASN A 5 16.35 26.73 17.39
N MET A 6 17.56 26.15 17.48
CA MET A 6 17.66 24.71 17.35
C MET A 6 17.03 24.14 18.60
N ASP A 7 15.71 23.99 18.57
CA ASP A 7 14.99 23.22 19.57
C ASP A 7 15.66 21.85 19.65
N ASN A 8 16.08 21.48 20.86
CA ASN A 8 16.52 20.14 21.26
C ASN A 8 15.35 19.14 21.16
N ASN A 9 14.71 19.02 19.99
CA ASN A 9 13.73 18.00 19.74
C ASN A 9 14.48 16.72 19.39
N LEU A 10 14.47 15.75 20.33
CA LEU A 10 15.00 14.41 20.13
C LEU A 10 14.39 13.69 18.92
N LEU A 11 13.21 14.14 18.45
CA LEU A 11 12.44 13.56 17.35
C LEU A 11 12.06 14.64 16.33
N ASP A 12 12.11 14.31 15.04
CA ASP A 12 11.83 15.27 13.97
C ASP A 12 10.34 15.69 13.93
N PRO A 13 10.05 16.91 13.42
CA PRO A 13 8.68 17.34 13.12
C PRO A 13 8.11 16.50 11.96
N GLU A 14 6.83 16.13 12.07
CA GLU A 14 6.15 15.24 11.12
C GLU A 14 5.18 15.99 10.20
N PHE A 15 5.02 17.31 10.36
CA PHE A 15 4.20 18.18 9.49
C PHE A 15 2.78 17.65 9.21
N GLU A 16 2.05 17.21 10.24
CA GLU A 16 0.78 16.49 10.09
C GLU A 16 -0.34 17.36 9.50
N THR A 17 -0.27 18.67 9.71
CA THR A 17 -1.31 19.64 9.33
C THR A 17 -0.80 20.74 8.40
N THR A 18 0.47 20.71 8.01
CA THR A 18 1.10 21.70 7.15
C THR A 18 1.91 21.03 6.04
N PRO A 19 2.05 21.67 4.85
CA PRO A 19 2.93 21.15 3.81
C PRO A 19 4.38 21.09 4.27
N VAL A 20 5.13 20.08 3.83
CA VAL A 20 6.57 19.94 4.14
C VAL A 20 7.35 21.10 3.48
N PRO A 21 8.04 21.93 4.27
CA PRO A 21 8.83 23.05 3.75
C PRO A 21 10.00 22.56 2.89
N LYS A 22 10.49 23.41 1.98
CA LYS A 22 11.50 23.01 0.97
C LYS A 22 12.81 22.55 1.61
N GLU A 23 13.19 23.15 2.73
CA GLU A 23 14.38 22.87 3.52
C GLU A 23 14.35 21.50 4.23
N TYR A 24 13.16 20.93 4.44
CA TYR A 24 13.00 19.59 5.01
C TYR A 24 12.93 18.49 3.94
N ARG A 25 12.83 18.86 2.65
CA ARG A 25 12.73 17.91 1.55
C ARG A 25 14.02 17.10 1.37
N LYS A 26 13.86 15.81 1.06
CA LYS A 26 14.91 14.79 0.97
C LYS A 26 15.26 14.50 -0.49
N SER A 27 16.42 13.90 -0.70
CA SER A 27 16.87 13.46 -2.03
C SER A 27 16.00 12.32 -2.57
N LEU A 28 15.94 12.19 -3.89
CA LEU A 28 15.33 11.03 -4.56
C LEU A 28 15.79 9.70 -3.95
N ALA A 29 17.10 9.51 -3.73
CA ALA A 29 17.63 8.28 -3.16
C ALA A 29 17.06 7.97 -1.77
N SER A 30 16.89 8.99 -0.91
CA SER A 30 16.31 8.82 0.42
C SER A 30 14.84 8.43 0.35
N VAL A 31 14.04 9.06 -0.52
CA VAL A 31 12.61 8.75 -0.66
C VAL A 31 12.42 7.41 -1.37
N ALA A 32 13.23 7.11 -2.38
CA ALA A 32 13.22 5.84 -3.10
C ALA A 32 13.61 4.67 -2.20
N ALA A 33 14.58 4.82 -1.29
CA ALA A 33 14.95 3.75 -0.37
C ALA A 33 13.78 3.32 0.54
N VAL A 34 13.00 4.29 1.02
CA VAL A 34 11.77 4.04 1.79
C VAL A 34 10.74 3.31 0.92
N TRP A 35 10.52 3.80 -0.30
CA TRP A 35 9.51 3.28 -1.22
C TRP A 35 9.86 1.94 -1.87
N PHE A 36 11.13 1.66 -2.09
CA PHE A 36 11.59 0.43 -2.70
C PHE A 36 11.41 -0.76 -1.74
N GLY A 37 11.77 -0.56 -0.47
CA GLY A 37 11.64 -1.60 0.56
C GLY A 37 10.21 -1.86 1.00
N PHE A 38 9.35 -0.84 1.02
CA PHE A 38 8.00 -0.96 1.59
C PHE A 38 7.11 -2.02 0.89
N PRO A 39 6.98 -2.08 -0.45
CA PRO A 39 6.21 -3.13 -1.10
C PRO A 39 7.02 -4.41 -1.35
N MET A 40 8.33 -4.41 -1.07
CA MET A 40 9.19 -5.59 -1.18
C MET A 40 9.13 -6.42 0.10
N VAL A 41 7.95 -6.99 0.33
CA VAL A 41 7.59 -7.71 1.56
C VAL A 41 7.18 -9.14 1.29
N LEU A 42 7.28 -10.00 2.31
CA LEU A 42 6.91 -11.41 2.24
C LEU A 42 5.47 -11.62 1.74
N THR A 43 4.53 -10.74 2.10
CA THR A 43 3.15 -10.77 1.61
C THR A 43 3.05 -10.60 0.10
N SER A 44 3.93 -9.81 -0.52
CA SER A 44 4.03 -9.69 -1.97
C SER A 44 4.49 -11.00 -2.60
N ALA A 45 5.44 -11.72 -1.99
CA ALA A 45 5.85 -13.05 -2.43
C ALA A 45 4.68 -14.05 -2.39
N VAL A 46 3.90 -14.03 -1.30
CA VAL A 46 2.70 -14.86 -1.15
C VAL A 46 1.76 -14.62 -2.33
N ILE A 47 1.41 -13.36 -2.61
CA ILE A 47 0.48 -13.01 -3.70
C ILE A 47 1.01 -13.43 -5.07
N GLY A 48 2.30 -13.19 -5.35
CA GLY A 48 2.91 -13.62 -6.60
C GLY A 48 2.82 -15.14 -6.80
N GLY A 49 3.05 -15.90 -5.74
CA GLY A 49 2.90 -17.36 -5.76
C GLY A 49 1.46 -17.82 -5.93
N VAL A 50 0.48 -17.20 -5.26
CA VAL A 50 -0.96 -17.52 -5.44
C VAL A 50 -1.38 -17.30 -6.89
N ILE A 51 -0.98 -16.17 -7.49
CA ILE A 51 -1.28 -15.86 -8.88
C ILE A 51 -0.67 -16.93 -9.80
N THR A 52 0.60 -17.29 -9.59
CA THR A 52 1.25 -18.34 -10.38
C THR A 52 0.59 -19.70 -10.20
N ALA A 53 0.19 -20.07 -8.98
CA ALA A 53 -0.53 -21.31 -8.72
C ALA A 53 -1.84 -21.41 -9.53
N MET A 54 -2.53 -20.29 -9.73
CA MET A 54 -3.85 -20.25 -10.38
C MET A 54 -3.82 -19.91 -11.89
N LEU A 55 -2.76 -19.26 -12.39
CA LEU A 55 -2.64 -18.83 -13.79
C LEU A 55 -1.46 -19.47 -14.54
N GLY A 56 -0.60 -20.22 -13.85
CA GLY A 56 0.67 -20.66 -14.39
C GLY A 56 1.69 -19.52 -14.41
N PHE A 57 2.95 -19.85 -14.71
CA PHE A 57 4.06 -18.91 -14.55
C PHE A 57 4.01 -17.74 -15.55
N LYS A 58 3.87 -18.04 -16.84
CA LYS A 58 3.91 -17.02 -17.92
C LYS A 58 2.77 -16.01 -17.77
N VAL A 59 1.52 -16.49 -17.68
CA VAL A 59 0.35 -15.63 -17.55
C VAL A 59 0.38 -14.90 -16.20
N GLY A 60 0.73 -15.61 -15.12
CA GLY A 60 0.83 -15.01 -13.79
C GLY A 60 1.82 -13.83 -13.73
N VAL A 61 3.05 -14.01 -14.23
CA VAL A 61 4.06 -12.94 -14.25
C VAL A 61 3.62 -11.75 -15.10
N THR A 62 2.94 -11.97 -16.23
CA THR A 62 2.41 -10.86 -17.05
C THR A 62 1.28 -10.10 -16.35
N ALA A 63 0.42 -10.78 -15.58
CA ALA A 63 -0.61 -10.15 -14.77
C ALA A 63 0.00 -9.35 -13.61
N ILE A 64 1.01 -9.90 -12.94
CA ILE A 64 1.82 -9.25 -11.91
C ILE A 64 2.44 -7.96 -12.45
N LEU A 65 3.09 -8.00 -13.62
CA LEU A 65 3.65 -6.81 -14.26
C LEU A 65 2.57 -5.76 -14.55
N THR A 66 1.43 -6.19 -15.10
CA THR A 66 0.33 -5.30 -15.48
C THR A 66 -0.27 -4.59 -14.26
N GLY A 67 -0.53 -5.30 -13.17
CA GLY A 67 -1.03 -4.70 -11.93
C GLY A 67 -0.03 -3.71 -11.32
N ASN A 68 1.26 -4.01 -11.39
CA ASN A 68 2.32 -3.12 -10.92
C ASN A 68 2.49 -1.86 -11.77
N LEU A 69 2.33 -1.96 -13.09
CA LEU A 69 2.29 -0.79 -13.97
C LEU A 69 1.09 0.09 -13.68
N LEU A 70 -0.07 -0.51 -13.38
CA LEU A 70 -1.27 0.23 -12.97
C LEU A 70 -1.09 0.92 -11.61
N LEU A 71 -0.47 0.25 -10.64
CA LEU A 71 -0.06 0.86 -9.37
C LEU A 71 0.90 2.02 -9.63
N CYS A 72 1.92 1.84 -10.46
CA CYS A 72 2.86 2.90 -10.80
C CYS A 72 2.16 4.13 -11.41
N LEU A 73 1.15 3.91 -12.26
CA LEU A 73 0.36 5.00 -12.84
C LEU A 73 -0.39 5.79 -11.77
N ILE A 74 -1.15 5.10 -10.92
CA ILE A 74 -2.00 5.75 -9.90
C ILE A 74 -1.16 6.32 -8.77
N VAL A 75 -0.33 5.49 -8.14
CA VAL A 75 0.53 5.88 -7.03
C VAL A 75 1.55 6.92 -7.50
N GLY A 76 2.22 6.71 -8.63
CA GLY A 76 3.17 7.68 -9.17
C GLY A 76 2.53 9.04 -9.48
N SER A 77 1.29 9.08 -9.96
CA SER A 77 0.56 10.35 -10.15
C SER A 77 0.32 11.07 -8.84
N LEU A 78 -0.17 10.37 -7.81
CA LEU A 78 -0.34 10.94 -6.48
C LEU A 78 1.00 11.35 -5.85
N SER A 79 2.07 10.58 -6.07
CA SER A 79 3.41 10.93 -5.60
C SER A 79 3.96 12.17 -6.29
N TYR A 80 3.66 12.36 -7.58
CA TYR A 80 3.98 13.59 -8.30
C TYR A 80 3.27 14.79 -7.67
N LEU A 81 1.97 14.66 -7.39
CA LEU A 81 1.20 15.71 -6.73
C LEU A 81 1.80 16.06 -5.36
N ALA A 82 2.07 15.05 -4.54
CA ALA A 82 2.64 15.22 -3.20
C ALA A 82 4.03 15.87 -3.23
N GLY A 83 4.95 15.42 -4.10
CA GLY A 83 6.27 16.04 -4.22
C GLY A 83 6.21 17.48 -4.75
N LYS A 84 5.18 17.81 -5.54
CA LYS A 84 4.94 19.18 -6.01
C LYS A 84 4.45 20.08 -4.87
N THR A 85 3.46 19.66 -4.09
CA THR A 85 2.79 20.50 -3.09
C THR A 85 3.42 20.43 -1.69
N GLY A 86 4.08 19.32 -1.36
CA GLY A 86 4.51 19.02 0.02
C GLY A 86 3.36 18.57 0.93
N GLU A 87 2.18 18.34 0.38
CA GLU A 87 0.97 17.99 1.14
C GLU A 87 0.86 16.49 1.36
N ASN A 88 0.28 16.12 2.51
CA ASN A 88 -0.09 14.75 2.84
C ASN A 88 -1.46 14.40 2.24
N PHE A 89 -1.88 13.14 2.44
CA PHE A 89 -3.14 12.67 1.87
C PHE A 89 -4.34 13.47 2.37
N ALA A 90 -4.43 13.75 3.67
CA ALA A 90 -5.56 14.45 4.27
C ALA A 90 -5.73 15.87 3.70
N MET A 91 -4.63 16.61 3.51
CA MET A 91 -4.64 17.92 2.87
C MET A 91 -5.10 17.87 1.41
N ALA A 92 -4.62 16.88 0.63
CA ALA A 92 -5.07 16.67 -0.73
C ALA A 92 -6.57 16.31 -0.77
N ALA A 93 -7.01 15.40 0.10
CA ALA A 93 -8.41 15.01 0.21
C ALA A 93 -9.31 16.19 0.63
N GLN A 94 -8.82 17.11 1.47
CA GLN A 94 -9.55 18.31 1.87
C GLN A 94 -9.88 19.22 0.67
N LYS A 95 -8.96 19.35 -0.28
CA LYS A 95 -9.19 20.11 -1.51
C LYS A 95 -10.24 19.48 -2.41
N THR A 96 -10.25 18.16 -2.51
CA THR A 96 -11.15 17.43 -3.43
C THR A 96 -12.53 17.13 -2.84
N PHE A 97 -12.61 16.79 -1.56
CA PHE A 97 -13.86 16.38 -0.88
C PHE A 97 -14.45 17.47 0.03
N GLY A 98 -13.69 18.52 0.34
CA GLY A 98 -14.09 19.64 1.20
C GLY A 98 -13.58 19.53 2.63
N ARG A 99 -13.72 20.62 3.40
CA ARG A 99 -13.16 20.77 4.75
C ARG A 99 -13.64 19.73 5.77
N LEU A 100 -14.86 19.21 5.63
CA LEU A 100 -15.40 18.12 6.44
C LEU A 100 -15.50 16.82 5.65
N GLY A 101 -15.73 16.90 4.33
CA GLY A 101 -15.87 15.73 3.48
C GLY A 101 -14.63 14.83 3.44
N TYR A 102 -13.43 15.38 3.59
CA TYR A 102 -12.20 14.58 3.60
C TYR A 102 -12.16 13.53 4.73
N ILE A 103 -12.88 13.76 5.84
CA ILE A 103 -12.92 12.85 6.99
C ILE A 103 -13.42 11.46 6.57
N ALA A 104 -14.38 11.40 5.63
CA ALA A 104 -14.92 10.13 5.14
C ALA A 104 -13.83 9.27 4.46
N VAL A 105 -13.05 9.86 3.56
CA VAL A 105 -12.01 9.14 2.82
C VAL A 105 -10.73 8.94 3.65
N SER A 106 -10.34 9.93 4.44
CA SER A 106 -9.18 9.84 5.32
C SER A 106 -9.41 8.85 6.46
N GLY A 107 -10.60 8.87 7.08
CA GLY A 107 -10.96 7.93 8.13
C GLY A 107 -11.06 6.49 7.64
N LEU A 108 -11.67 6.29 6.46
CA LEU A 108 -11.72 4.98 5.82
C LEU A 108 -10.31 4.42 5.58
N LEU A 109 -9.46 5.17 4.86
CA LEU A 109 -8.12 4.69 4.52
C LEU A 109 -7.22 4.53 5.75
N SER A 110 -7.30 5.44 6.72
CA SER A 110 -6.55 5.33 7.98
C SER A 110 -6.95 4.10 8.79
N THR A 111 -8.23 3.72 8.75
CA THR A 111 -8.72 2.49 9.40
C THR A 111 -8.22 1.25 8.66
N VAL A 112 -8.24 1.28 7.33
CA VAL A 112 -7.77 0.17 6.49
C VAL A 112 -6.29 -0.12 6.72
N VAL A 113 -5.43 0.91 6.72
CA VAL A 113 -3.99 0.70 6.99
C VAL A 113 -3.73 0.19 8.42
N VAL A 114 -4.54 0.56 9.41
CA VAL A 114 -4.45 -0.06 10.76
C VAL A 114 -4.83 -1.55 10.72
N GLY A 115 -5.77 -1.93 9.86
CA GLY A 115 -6.07 -3.33 9.57
C GLY A 115 -4.87 -4.09 8.96
N TRP A 116 -4.12 -3.46 8.07
CA TRP A 116 -2.88 -4.03 7.53
C TRP A 116 -1.79 -4.21 8.59
N PHE A 117 -1.65 -3.25 9.50
CA PHE A 117 -0.76 -3.40 10.67
C PHE A 117 -1.16 -4.62 11.51
N ALA A 118 -2.46 -4.79 11.81
CA ALA A 118 -2.95 -5.94 12.56
C ALA A 118 -2.67 -7.26 11.83
N LEU A 119 -2.92 -7.29 10.51
CA LEU A 119 -2.69 -8.46 9.68
C LEU A 119 -1.23 -8.89 9.67
N MET A 120 -0.31 -7.97 9.37
CA MET A 120 1.11 -8.28 9.29
C MET A 120 1.71 -8.62 10.66
N THR A 121 1.21 -8.01 11.74
CA THR A 121 1.60 -8.38 13.11
C THR A 121 1.16 -9.80 13.46
N GLY A 122 -0.04 -10.20 13.04
CA GLY A 122 -0.51 -11.58 13.16
C GLY A 122 0.33 -12.55 12.34
N LEU A 123 0.63 -12.18 11.09
CA LEU A 123 1.47 -12.95 10.16
C LEU A 123 2.89 -13.16 10.69
N THR A 124 3.48 -12.18 11.39
CA THR A 124 4.76 -12.35 12.10
C THR A 124 4.68 -13.54 13.06
N GLY A 125 3.64 -13.59 13.91
CA GLY A 125 3.49 -14.68 14.87
C GLY A 125 3.23 -16.03 14.20
N ASP A 126 2.37 -16.07 13.19
CA ASP A 126 2.06 -17.27 12.42
C ASP A 126 3.29 -17.83 11.69
N THR A 127 4.05 -16.96 11.00
CA THR A 127 5.30 -17.34 10.33
C THR A 127 6.32 -17.89 11.32
N MET A 128 6.46 -17.24 12.48
CA MET A 128 7.38 -17.70 13.53
C MET A 128 6.97 -19.07 14.09
N ALA A 129 5.67 -19.33 14.23
CA ALA A 129 5.15 -20.61 14.68
C ALA A 129 5.34 -21.71 13.63
N ARG A 130 4.90 -21.49 12.39
CA ARG A 130 4.95 -22.49 11.31
C ARG A 130 6.37 -22.82 10.88
N SER A 131 7.26 -21.83 10.80
CA SER A 131 8.61 -22.04 10.27
C SER A 131 9.64 -22.38 11.35
N PHE A 132 9.45 -21.94 12.60
CA PHE A 132 10.46 -22.07 13.67
C PHE A 132 9.93 -22.69 14.97
N GLY A 133 8.64 -23.07 15.04
CA GLY A 133 8.05 -23.68 16.24
C GLY A 133 7.91 -22.73 17.44
N ALA A 134 8.01 -21.41 17.23
CA ALA A 134 7.88 -20.43 18.30
C ALA A 134 6.41 -20.23 18.72
N PRO A 135 6.11 -19.87 19.99
CA PRO A 135 4.74 -19.63 20.42
C PRO A 135 4.12 -18.44 19.67
N MET A 136 3.10 -18.70 18.85
CA MET A 136 2.45 -17.71 17.97
C MET A 136 2.06 -16.43 18.73
N LEU A 137 1.31 -16.57 19.84
CA LEU A 137 0.85 -15.43 20.63
C LEU A 137 2.00 -14.55 21.12
N LEU A 138 3.08 -15.17 21.63
CA LEU A 138 4.24 -14.44 22.13
C LEU A 138 4.93 -13.67 21.01
N MET A 139 5.07 -14.28 19.83
CA MET A 139 5.72 -13.66 18.68
C MET A 139 4.86 -12.54 18.06
N THR A 140 3.53 -12.70 18.02
CA THR A 140 2.59 -11.64 17.64
C THR A 140 2.71 -10.44 18.58
N LEU A 141 2.72 -10.66 19.90
CA LEU A 141 2.85 -9.58 20.89
C LEU A 141 4.21 -8.89 20.80
N LEU A 142 5.29 -9.68 20.70
CA LEU A 142 6.65 -9.15 20.56
C LEU A 142 6.79 -8.30 19.30
N GLY A 143 6.36 -8.82 18.14
CA GLY A 143 6.37 -8.09 16.88
C GLY A 143 5.57 -6.80 16.99
N GLY A 144 4.33 -6.89 17.49
CA GLY A 144 3.46 -5.74 17.67
C GLY A 144 4.09 -4.62 18.49
N VAL A 145 4.66 -4.94 19.66
CA VAL A 145 5.33 -3.95 20.52
C VAL A 145 6.53 -3.31 19.81
N LEU A 146 7.36 -4.12 19.13
CA LEU A 146 8.52 -3.62 18.37
C LEU A 146 8.09 -2.68 17.24
N TYR A 147 7.03 -3.03 16.51
CA TYR A 147 6.52 -2.24 15.39
C TYR A 147 5.88 -0.93 15.86
N VAL A 148 5.15 -0.93 16.97
CA VAL A 148 4.63 0.30 17.59
C VAL A 148 5.78 1.21 18.02
N ALA A 149 6.80 0.65 18.68
CA ALA A 149 7.97 1.41 19.10
C ALA A 149 8.73 2.03 17.91
N ALA A 150 8.96 1.26 16.85
CA ALA A 150 9.59 1.77 15.63
C ALA A 150 8.75 2.87 14.96
N THR A 151 7.43 2.72 14.91
CA THR A 151 6.52 3.74 14.36
C THR A 151 6.53 5.02 15.18
N PHE A 152 6.61 4.90 16.51
CA PHE A 152 6.66 6.05 17.43
C PHE A 152 7.88 6.95 17.18
N ILE A 153 9.01 6.36 16.78
CA ILE A 153 10.23 7.10 16.41
C ILE A 153 10.00 7.94 15.14
N GLY A 154 9.11 7.50 14.24
CA GLY A 154 8.71 8.25 13.04
C GLY A 154 9.59 7.98 11.82
N ILE A 155 9.63 8.94 10.89
CA ILE A 155 10.17 8.74 9.53
C ILE A 155 11.64 8.26 9.49
N LYS A 156 12.44 8.62 10.51
CA LYS A 156 13.83 8.16 10.68
C LYS A 156 13.93 6.64 10.80
N ALA A 157 13.11 6.01 11.64
CA ALA A 157 13.12 4.56 11.84
C ALA A 157 12.66 3.83 10.57
N LEU A 158 11.59 4.32 9.93
CA LEU A 158 11.08 3.79 8.66
C LEU A 158 12.17 3.80 7.58
N THR A 159 12.96 4.88 7.50
CA THR A 159 14.07 4.98 6.54
C THR A 159 15.14 3.92 6.79
N ILE A 160 15.56 3.72 8.04
CA ILE A 160 16.60 2.73 8.39
C ILE A 160 16.10 1.30 8.13
N LEU A 161 14.86 1.00 8.54
CA LEU A 161 14.24 -0.30 8.30
C LEU A 161 14.18 -0.61 6.80
N GLY A 162 13.78 0.35 5.96
CA GLY A 162 13.74 0.20 4.50
C GLY A 162 15.10 -0.13 3.88
N TRP A 163 16.17 0.55 4.34
CA TRP A 163 17.54 0.29 3.87
C TRP A 163 18.06 -1.11 4.18
N ILE A 164 17.58 -1.73 5.26
CA ILE A 164 18.00 -3.07 5.69
C ILE A 164 17.10 -4.14 5.08
N ALA A 165 15.79 -3.91 5.09
CA ALA A 165 14.80 -4.89 4.65
C ALA A 165 14.97 -5.26 3.18
N ALA A 166 15.27 -4.28 2.33
CA ALA A 166 15.35 -4.52 0.90
C ALA A 166 16.51 -5.45 0.50
N PRO A 167 17.78 -5.17 0.88
CA PRO A 167 18.88 -6.10 0.65
C PRO A 167 18.65 -7.48 1.26
N LEU A 168 18.10 -7.52 2.48
CA LEU A 168 17.87 -8.79 3.17
C LEU A 168 16.83 -9.65 2.45
N TYR A 169 15.75 -9.04 1.94
CA TYR A 169 14.78 -9.73 1.09
C TYR A 169 15.42 -10.33 -0.14
N LEU A 170 16.23 -9.54 -0.88
CA LEU A 170 16.88 -10.02 -2.10
C LEU A 170 17.80 -11.21 -1.80
N ILE A 171 18.65 -11.09 -0.78
CA ILE A 171 19.59 -12.16 -0.41
C ILE A 171 18.82 -13.45 -0.06
N LEU A 172 17.85 -13.37 0.86
CA LEU A 172 17.13 -14.56 1.31
C LEU A 172 16.18 -15.11 0.24
N GLY A 173 15.55 -14.26 -0.55
CA GLY A 173 14.72 -14.66 -1.68
C GLY A 173 15.52 -15.41 -2.74
N PHE A 174 16.70 -14.92 -3.13
CA PHE A 174 17.57 -15.62 -4.08
C PHE A 174 18.12 -16.93 -3.52
N VAL A 175 18.48 -16.97 -2.22
CA VAL A 175 18.88 -18.21 -1.55
C VAL A 175 17.72 -19.21 -1.56
N ALA A 176 16.50 -18.78 -1.26
CA ALA A 176 15.31 -19.63 -1.31
C ALA A 176 15.03 -20.15 -2.72
N ILE A 177 15.17 -19.31 -3.77
CA ILE A 177 15.09 -19.75 -5.17
C ILE A 177 16.14 -20.82 -5.46
N GLY A 178 17.39 -20.62 -5.03
CA GLY A 178 18.47 -21.59 -5.23
C GLY A 178 18.15 -22.96 -4.62
N PHE A 179 17.62 -23.00 -3.39
CA PHE A 179 17.14 -24.23 -2.77
C PHE A 179 15.95 -24.82 -3.52
N SER A 180 14.98 -23.99 -3.91
CA SER A 180 13.75 -24.43 -4.59
C SER A 180 14.02 -25.06 -5.94
N ILE A 181 14.94 -24.50 -6.73
CA ILE A 181 15.37 -25.08 -8.02
C ILE A 181 16.09 -26.41 -7.81
N LYS A 182 16.86 -26.54 -6.73
CA LYS A 182 17.63 -27.76 -6.43
C LYS A 182 16.76 -28.92 -5.97
N THR A 183 15.67 -28.62 -5.25
CA THR A 183 14.77 -29.65 -4.68
C THR A 183 13.49 -29.85 -5.49
N GLY A 184 13.08 -28.87 -6.29
CA GLY A 184 11.89 -28.89 -7.13
C GLY A 184 12.17 -29.06 -8.62
N ASN A 185 11.20 -28.65 -9.44
CA ASN A 185 11.31 -28.64 -10.89
C ASN A 185 12.01 -27.36 -11.38
N PRO A 186 13.15 -27.46 -12.09
CA PRO A 186 13.82 -26.28 -12.65
C PRO A 186 13.07 -25.67 -13.86
N ASP A 187 12.17 -26.41 -14.52
CA ASP A 187 11.37 -25.91 -15.65
C ASP A 187 10.17 -25.07 -15.17
N ILE A 188 10.48 -23.93 -14.54
CA ILE A 188 9.48 -23.00 -14.02
C ILE A 188 8.66 -22.34 -15.14
N PHE A 189 9.21 -22.23 -16.35
CA PHE A 189 8.58 -21.51 -17.46
C PHE A 189 7.36 -22.27 -18.02
N ASN A 190 7.34 -23.59 -17.91
CA ASN A 190 6.22 -24.42 -18.32
C ASN A 190 5.35 -24.87 -17.14
N PHE A 191 5.47 -24.20 -15.99
CA PHE A 191 4.54 -24.39 -14.88
C PHE A 191 3.14 -23.91 -15.28
N GLU A 192 2.20 -24.85 -15.30
CA GLU A 192 0.78 -24.63 -15.61
C GLU A 192 -0.05 -24.45 -14.33
N PRO A 193 -1.24 -23.84 -14.43
CA PRO A 193 -2.17 -23.72 -13.30
C PRO A 193 -2.42 -25.07 -12.61
N ILE A 194 -2.53 -25.04 -11.28
CA ILE A 194 -2.82 -26.23 -10.50
C ILE A 194 -4.25 -26.69 -10.78
N ALA A 195 -4.38 -27.95 -11.21
CA ALA A 195 -5.68 -28.56 -11.47
C ALA A 195 -6.56 -28.52 -10.22
N GLY A 196 -7.80 -28.04 -10.37
CA GLY A 196 -8.79 -27.99 -9.29
C GLY A 196 -8.63 -26.80 -8.32
N ALA A 197 -7.65 -25.91 -8.50
CA ALA A 197 -7.47 -24.71 -7.67
C ALA A 197 -8.55 -23.62 -7.87
N GLY A 198 -9.45 -23.80 -8.83
CA GLY A 198 -10.33 -22.75 -9.34
C GLY A 198 -9.66 -21.90 -10.44
N LEU A 199 -10.47 -21.23 -11.26
CA LEU A 199 -9.97 -20.36 -12.33
C LEU A 199 -9.88 -18.92 -11.84
N MET A 200 -8.67 -18.42 -11.58
CA MET A 200 -8.43 -16.98 -11.50
C MET A 200 -8.38 -16.43 -12.93
N SER A 201 -9.01 -15.29 -13.18
CA SER A 201 -8.86 -14.60 -14.46
C SER A 201 -7.64 -13.68 -14.45
N PHE A 202 -7.13 -13.33 -15.64
CA PHE A 202 -6.09 -12.31 -15.76
C PHE A 202 -6.51 -10.98 -15.09
N GLY A 203 -7.77 -10.56 -15.29
CA GLY A 203 -8.31 -9.34 -14.68
C GLY A 203 -8.39 -9.40 -13.16
N ALA A 204 -8.75 -10.56 -12.60
CA ALA A 204 -8.75 -10.78 -11.16
C ALA A 204 -7.34 -10.75 -10.58
N ALA A 205 -6.35 -11.35 -11.25
CA ALA A 205 -4.95 -11.28 -10.84
C ALA A 205 -4.42 -9.83 -10.83
N VAL A 206 -4.71 -9.05 -11.88
CA VAL A 206 -4.36 -7.61 -11.92
C VAL A 206 -5.01 -6.84 -10.77
N THR A 207 -6.28 -7.15 -10.46
CA THR A 207 -7.01 -6.57 -9.33
C THR A 207 -6.35 -6.92 -8.01
N LEU A 208 -5.97 -8.19 -7.81
CA LEU A 208 -5.29 -8.67 -6.61
C LEU A 208 -3.95 -7.97 -6.39
N VAL A 209 -3.12 -7.89 -7.43
CA VAL A 209 -1.83 -7.18 -7.41
C VAL A 209 -2.03 -5.72 -7.01
N PHE A 210 -3.03 -5.03 -7.57
CA PHE A 210 -3.31 -3.64 -7.21
C PHE A 210 -3.85 -3.50 -5.79
N ALA A 211 -4.79 -4.36 -5.39
CA ALA A 211 -5.47 -4.31 -4.11
C ALA A 211 -4.52 -4.44 -2.92
N THR A 212 -3.43 -5.20 -3.06
CA THR A 212 -2.41 -5.38 -2.01
C THR A 212 -1.71 -4.09 -1.59
N PHE A 213 -1.84 -3.02 -2.38
CA PHE A 213 -1.25 -1.73 -2.08
C PHE A 213 -2.18 -0.55 -2.38
N ALA A 214 -3.46 -0.79 -2.59
CA ALA A 214 -4.39 0.24 -3.05
C ALA A 214 -4.52 1.40 -2.05
N ASP A 215 -4.59 1.09 -0.76
CA ASP A 215 -4.78 2.03 0.34
C ASP A 215 -3.50 2.81 0.67
N SER A 216 -2.39 2.16 1.02
CA SER A 216 -1.10 2.84 1.23
C SER A 216 -0.60 3.55 -0.03
N GLY A 217 -0.91 3.01 -1.22
CA GLY A 217 -0.65 3.66 -2.50
C GLY A 217 -1.48 4.93 -2.69
N THR A 218 -2.76 4.92 -2.30
CA THR A 218 -3.62 6.13 -2.30
C THR A 218 -3.11 7.15 -1.28
N MET A 219 -2.61 6.69 -0.13
CA MET A 219 -2.00 7.53 0.91
C MET A 219 -0.51 7.81 0.69
N THR A 220 0.01 7.57 -0.53
CA THR A 220 1.44 7.77 -0.86
C THR A 220 1.97 9.15 -0.49
N ALA A 221 1.08 10.15 -0.52
CA ALA A 221 1.42 11.53 -0.23
C ALA A 221 2.04 11.71 1.15
N ASP A 222 1.71 10.85 2.13
CA ASP A 222 2.26 10.93 3.48
C ASP A 222 3.79 10.69 3.50
N PHE A 223 4.30 9.96 2.51
CA PHE A 223 5.73 9.65 2.33
C PHE A 223 6.40 10.46 1.23
N THR A 224 5.77 10.62 0.06
CA THR A 224 6.41 11.27 -1.11
C THR A 224 6.35 12.78 -1.08
N ARG A 225 5.59 13.39 -0.16
CA ARG A 225 5.61 14.85 0.08
C ARG A 225 6.99 15.39 0.47
N TRP A 226 7.87 14.53 0.96
CA TRP A 226 9.23 14.85 1.32
C TRP A 226 10.15 14.95 0.09
N SER A 227 9.72 14.59 -1.12
CA SER A 227 10.54 14.72 -2.33
C SER A 227 10.79 16.18 -2.70
N LYS A 228 11.95 16.48 -3.30
CA LYS A 228 12.31 17.86 -3.70
C LYS A 228 11.28 18.50 -4.62
N ASN A 229 10.69 17.72 -5.52
CA ASN A 229 9.69 18.16 -6.49
C ASN A 229 8.84 16.96 -6.96
N GLY A 230 7.79 17.22 -7.74
CA GLY A 230 6.89 16.18 -8.23
C GLY A 230 7.56 15.12 -9.09
N ARG A 231 8.56 15.47 -9.91
CA ARG A 231 9.29 14.48 -10.72
C ARG A 231 10.02 13.48 -9.82
N GLU A 232 10.69 13.96 -8.78
CA GLU A 232 11.34 13.07 -7.80
C GLU A 232 10.32 12.24 -7.00
N GLY A 233 9.14 12.78 -6.71
CA GLY A 233 8.05 12.02 -6.11
C GLY A 233 7.59 10.85 -6.99
N PHE A 234 7.35 11.10 -8.27
CA PHE A 234 7.01 10.06 -9.25
C PHE A 234 8.12 9.02 -9.38
N LEU A 235 9.38 9.46 -9.52
CA LEU A 235 10.51 8.55 -9.69
C LEU A 235 10.71 7.65 -8.47
N ALA A 236 10.44 8.12 -7.25
CA ALA A 236 10.46 7.26 -6.08
C ALA A 236 9.41 6.14 -6.17
N ALA A 237 8.16 6.46 -6.48
CA ALA A 237 7.11 5.45 -6.70
C ALA A 237 7.42 4.50 -7.88
N PHE A 238 8.07 5.02 -8.93
CA PHE A 238 8.53 4.20 -10.05
C PHE A 238 9.61 3.18 -9.65
N THR A 239 10.39 3.42 -8.59
CA THR A 239 11.29 2.36 -8.07
C THR A 239 10.51 1.29 -7.30
N ALA A 240 9.39 1.64 -6.69
CA ALA A 240 8.60 0.75 -5.85
C ALA A 240 7.77 -0.26 -6.66
N PHE A 241 7.03 0.19 -7.67
CA PHE A 241 5.96 -0.64 -8.25
C PHE A 241 6.35 -1.46 -9.49
N PRO A 242 7.08 -0.98 -10.51
CA PRO A 242 7.60 -1.90 -11.53
C PRO A 242 8.86 -2.67 -11.12
N PHE A 243 9.52 -2.33 -10.00
CA PHE A 243 10.73 -3.03 -9.54
C PHE A 243 10.57 -3.66 -8.17
N GLY A 244 10.53 -2.89 -7.06
CA GLY A 244 10.54 -3.47 -5.70
C GLY A 244 9.45 -4.52 -5.47
N LYS A 245 8.19 -4.14 -5.69
CA LYS A 245 7.02 -5.02 -5.57
C LYS A 245 7.03 -6.15 -6.58
N PHE A 246 7.29 -5.82 -7.85
CA PHE A 246 7.36 -6.78 -8.95
C PHE A 246 8.39 -7.89 -8.66
N ILE A 247 9.59 -7.54 -8.21
CA ILE A 247 10.64 -8.49 -7.83
C ILE A 247 10.15 -9.38 -6.69
N ALA A 248 9.51 -8.81 -5.67
CA ALA A 248 8.99 -9.59 -4.54
C ALA A 248 7.98 -10.65 -4.99
N GLU A 249 7.01 -10.25 -5.81
CA GLU A 249 5.99 -11.14 -6.37
C GLU A 249 6.60 -12.20 -7.30
N VAL A 250 7.58 -11.81 -8.14
CA VAL A 250 8.26 -12.76 -9.04
C VAL A 250 9.10 -13.78 -8.26
N VAL A 251 9.74 -13.39 -7.15
CA VAL A 251 10.42 -14.36 -6.26
C VAL A 251 9.43 -15.43 -5.80
N GLY A 252 8.25 -15.02 -5.32
CA GLY A 252 7.20 -15.95 -4.92
C GLY A 252 6.65 -16.81 -6.07
N ALA A 253 6.46 -16.21 -7.25
CA ALA A 253 6.05 -16.88 -8.47
C ALA A 253 7.04 -17.97 -8.88
N ILE A 254 8.34 -17.67 -8.87
CA ILE A 254 9.41 -18.63 -9.18
C ILE A 254 9.36 -19.80 -8.20
N ILE A 255 9.29 -19.51 -6.90
CA ILE A 255 9.28 -20.54 -5.85
C ILE A 255 8.07 -21.47 -6.00
N VAL A 256 6.87 -20.93 -6.22
CA VAL A 256 5.69 -21.78 -6.50
C VAL A 256 5.85 -22.59 -7.79
N ALA A 257 6.41 -21.99 -8.84
CA ALA A 257 6.60 -22.67 -10.12
C ALA A 257 7.60 -23.84 -10.05
N THR A 258 8.49 -23.86 -9.05
CA THR A 258 9.34 -25.04 -8.79
C THR A 258 8.57 -26.22 -8.19
N GLY A 259 7.34 -26.02 -7.69
CA GLY A 259 6.50 -27.07 -7.10
C GLY A 259 6.86 -27.46 -5.66
N VAL A 260 7.76 -26.75 -5.00
CA VAL A 260 8.21 -27.10 -3.63
C VAL A 260 7.23 -26.69 -2.53
N ILE A 261 6.35 -25.72 -2.79
CA ILE A 261 5.39 -25.23 -1.79
C ILE A 261 4.23 -26.21 -1.65
N GLN A 262 4.03 -26.70 -0.43
CA GLN A 262 2.84 -27.48 -0.07
C GLN A 262 1.67 -26.49 0.13
N ASN A 263 0.60 -26.63 -0.66
CA ASN A 263 -0.58 -25.74 -0.69
C ASN A 263 -0.34 -24.30 -1.20
N PRO A 264 0.15 -24.12 -2.44
CA PRO A 264 0.49 -22.80 -2.98
C PRO A 264 -0.72 -21.88 -3.24
N VAL A 265 -1.94 -22.39 -3.25
CA VAL A 265 -3.17 -21.57 -3.31
C VAL A 265 -3.38 -20.79 -2.01
N THR A 266 -2.98 -21.36 -0.87
CA THR A 266 -3.12 -20.73 0.46
C THR A 266 -1.83 -20.06 0.90
N ASN A 267 -0.70 -20.75 0.76
CA ASN A 267 0.60 -20.31 1.24
C ASN A 267 1.33 -19.42 0.22
N GLY A 268 0.91 -19.44 -1.05
CA GLY A 268 1.55 -18.66 -2.10
C GLY A 268 3.05 -18.92 -2.19
N GLY A 269 3.82 -17.87 -2.42
CA GLY A 269 5.27 -17.88 -2.41
C GLY A 269 5.91 -17.70 -1.03
N ASP A 270 5.26 -18.09 0.07
CA ASP A 270 5.89 -18.06 1.40
C ASP A 270 7.12 -18.96 1.43
N PHE A 271 8.30 -18.34 1.43
CA PHE A 271 9.58 -19.02 1.34
C PHE A 271 10.27 -19.23 2.69
N MET A 272 9.63 -18.86 3.80
CA MET A 272 10.20 -19.04 5.14
C MET A 272 10.41 -20.52 5.51
N PRO A 273 9.48 -21.45 5.20
CA PRO A 273 9.70 -22.88 5.47
C PRO A 273 10.89 -23.48 4.70
N ILE A 274 11.24 -22.94 3.53
CA ILE A 274 12.38 -23.41 2.73
C ILE A 274 13.69 -23.09 3.45
N LEU A 275 13.77 -21.91 4.10
CA LEU A 275 14.98 -21.41 4.74
C LEU A 275 15.17 -21.96 6.16
N SER A 276 14.09 -22.22 6.90
CA SER A 276 14.17 -22.56 8.32
C SER A 276 14.88 -23.90 8.60
N GLY A 277 14.89 -24.82 7.64
CA GLY A 277 15.51 -26.15 7.75
C GLY A 277 16.96 -26.26 7.26
N GLN A 278 17.61 -25.19 6.78
CA GLN A 278 18.91 -25.28 6.10
C GLN A 278 20.14 -25.08 6.99
N GLY A 279 19.93 -24.87 8.30
CA GLY A 279 20.99 -24.78 9.31
C GLY A 279 20.96 -23.48 10.13
N PRO A 280 21.69 -23.45 11.26
CA PRO A 280 21.49 -22.44 12.31
C PRO A 280 21.67 -20.98 11.85
N LEU A 281 22.66 -20.73 10.99
CA LEU A 281 22.93 -19.39 10.46
C LEU A 281 21.76 -18.88 9.62
N LEU A 282 21.23 -19.72 8.72
CA LEU A 282 20.15 -19.31 7.83
C LEU A 282 18.82 -19.17 8.59
N SER A 283 18.56 -20.05 9.57
CA SER A 283 17.40 -19.92 10.46
C SER A 283 17.46 -18.60 11.23
N MET A 284 18.61 -18.23 11.81
CA MET A 284 18.78 -16.95 12.50
C MET A 284 18.55 -15.75 11.58
N LEU A 285 19.15 -15.74 10.38
CA LEU A 285 18.95 -14.67 9.40
C LEU A 285 17.48 -14.56 8.95
N SER A 286 16.80 -15.69 8.82
CA SER A 286 15.38 -15.74 8.44
C SER A 286 14.48 -15.17 9.54
N ILE A 287 14.76 -15.46 10.81
CA ILE A 287 14.02 -14.85 11.94
C ILE A 287 14.21 -13.33 11.93
N ILE A 288 15.45 -12.85 11.79
CA ILE A 288 15.74 -11.41 11.68
C ILE A 288 14.98 -10.79 10.50
N PHE A 289 14.97 -11.48 9.37
CA PHE A 289 14.24 -11.06 8.18
C PHE A 289 12.73 -10.94 8.42
N VAL A 290 12.09 -11.93 9.05
CA VAL A 290 10.64 -11.87 9.34
C VAL A 290 10.31 -10.60 10.12
N PHE A 291 11.05 -10.31 11.20
CA PHE A 291 10.80 -9.13 12.02
C PHE A 291 11.07 -7.82 11.27
N ILE A 292 12.16 -7.72 10.53
CA ILE A 292 12.52 -6.50 9.78
C ILE A 292 11.55 -6.28 8.62
N ASN A 293 11.30 -7.31 7.80
CA ASN A 293 10.53 -7.19 6.57
C ASN A 293 9.05 -6.94 6.83
N LEU A 294 8.41 -7.71 7.72
CA LEU A 294 7.03 -7.44 8.14
C LEU A 294 6.94 -6.16 8.97
N GLY A 295 7.99 -5.84 9.74
CA GLY A 295 8.08 -4.61 10.51
C GLY A 295 8.08 -3.35 9.65
N VAL A 296 8.71 -3.36 8.48
CA VAL A 296 8.58 -2.26 7.50
C VAL A 296 7.11 -2.04 7.15
N GLY A 297 6.40 -3.07 6.70
CA GLY A 297 5.00 -2.96 6.34
C GLY A 297 4.12 -2.45 7.49
N CYS A 298 4.24 -3.08 8.67
CA CYS A 298 3.55 -2.66 9.90
C CYS A 298 3.79 -1.19 10.25
N THR A 299 5.05 -0.75 10.23
CA THR A 299 5.42 0.60 10.66
C THR A 299 4.91 1.66 9.68
N HIS A 300 4.95 1.39 8.38
CA HIS A 300 4.37 2.26 7.37
C HIS A 300 2.85 2.39 7.52
N CYS A 301 2.16 1.27 7.63
CA CYS A 301 0.70 1.26 7.74
C CYS A 301 0.21 1.92 9.03
N LEU A 302 0.86 1.65 10.17
CA LEU A 302 0.53 2.32 11.43
C LEU A 302 0.87 3.82 11.39
N TYR A 303 1.96 4.21 10.73
CA TYR A 303 2.29 5.63 10.50
C TYR A 303 1.23 6.34 9.65
N ASN A 304 0.80 5.77 8.51
CA ASN A 304 -0.29 6.33 7.70
C ASN A 304 -1.56 6.52 8.53
N GLY A 305 -1.93 5.48 9.30
CA GLY A 305 -3.10 5.54 10.17
C GLY A 305 -2.99 6.65 11.21
N ALA A 306 -1.86 6.73 11.91
CA ALA A 306 -1.61 7.72 12.94
C ALA A 306 -1.57 9.16 12.39
N VAL A 307 -0.96 9.40 11.23
CA VAL A 307 -0.95 10.72 10.56
C VAL A 307 -2.36 11.11 10.10
N GLY A 308 -3.11 10.18 9.50
CA GLY A 308 -4.47 10.43 9.07
C GLY A 308 -5.42 10.76 10.23
N PHE A 309 -5.38 9.96 11.31
CA PHE A 309 -6.15 10.26 12.53
C PHE A 309 -5.66 11.51 13.26
N SER A 310 -4.37 11.85 13.18
CA SER A 310 -3.80 13.08 13.75
C SER A 310 -4.44 14.30 13.12
N HIS A 311 -4.52 14.31 11.78
CA HIS A 311 -5.15 15.39 11.04
C HIS A 311 -6.65 15.56 11.38
N MET A 312 -7.37 14.45 11.59
CA MET A 312 -8.81 14.48 11.91
C MET A 312 -9.11 14.89 13.36
N THR A 313 -8.29 14.45 14.31
CA THR A 313 -8.56 14.61 15.76
C THR A 313 -7.79 15.76 16.40
N GLY A 314 -6.77 16.29 15.73
CA GLY A 314 -5.84 17.28 16.28
C GLY A 314 -4.89 16.72 17.36
N LYS A 315 -4.90 15.40 17.61
CA LYS A 315 -3.98 14.73 18.53
C LYS A 315 -2.65 14.44 17.83
N SER A 316 -1.55 14.34 18.58
CA SER A 316 -0.25 14.05 17.98
C SER A 316 -0.21 12.67 17.33
N MET A 317 0.54 12.55 16.22
CA MET A 317 0.77 11.27 15.54
C MET A 317 1.28 10.21 16.52
N ARG A 318 2.23 10.58 17.38
CA ARG A 318 2.85 9.67 18.35
C ARG A 318 1.87 9.10 19.38
N LEU A 319 0.94 9.90 19.88
CA LEU A 319 -0.12 9.42 20.78
C LEU A 319 -1.04 8.43 20.06
N LEU A 320 -1.42 8.74 18.82
CA LEU A 320 -2.29 7.90 18.02
C LEU A 320 -1.60 6.60 17.58
N THR A 321 -0.30 6.61 17.33
CA THR A 321 0.51 5.40 17.08
C THR A 321 0.39 4.41 18.23
N ILE A 322 0.44 4.87 19.49
CA ILE A 322 0.28 4.00 20.65
C ILE A 322 -1.14 3.44 20.71
N ILE A 323 -2.16 4.30 20.60
CA ILE A 323 -3.57 3.90 20.72
C ILE A 323 -3.96 2.92 19.60
N LEU A 324 -3.69 3.29 18.35
CA LEU A 324 -3.99 2.47 17.18
C LEU A 324 -3.13 1.19 17.17
N GLY A 325 -1.90 1.26 17.66
CA GLY A 325 -1.02 0.11 17.83
C GLY A 325 -1.60 -0.91 18.80
N ILE A 326 -2.08 -0.48 19.97
CA ILE A 326 -2.76 -1.36 20.94
C ILE A 326 -4.00 -2.00 20.33
N ILE A 327 -4.85 -1.21 19.67
CA ILE A 327 -6.05 -1.71 18.99
C ILE A 327 -5.68 -2.74 17.91
N GLY A 328 -4.67 -2.45 17.11
CA GLY A 328 -4.19 -3.32 16.05
C GLY A 328 -3.57 -4.63 16.57
N ILE A 329 -2.85 -4.59 17.70
CA ILE A 329 -2.31 -5.81 18.34
C ILE A 329 -3.44 -6.69 18.86
N ILE A 330 -4.47 -6.10 19.49
CA ILE A 330 -5.66 -6.85 19.93
C ILE A 330 -6.36 -7.51 18.73
N ALA A 331 -6.51 -6.78 17.63
CA ALA A 331 -7.06 -7.31 16.39
C ALA A 331 -6.17 -8.39 15.74
N ALA A 332 -4.84 -8.27 15.84
CA ALA A 332 -3.91 -9.29 15.36
C ALA A 332 -4.09 -10.62 16.11
N VAL A 333 -4.25 -10.53 17.44
CA VAL A 333 -4.44 -11.69 18.32
C VAL A 333 -5.80 -12.39 18.07
N SER A 334 -6.82 -11.68 17.59
CA SER A 334 -8.10 -12.30 17.25
C SER A 334 -8.07 -13.16 15.98
N GLY A 335 -6.96 -13.16 15.23
CA GLY A 335 -6.80 -13.97 14.02
C GLY A 335 -7.35 -13.33 12.75
N ILE A 336 -7.55 -12.01 12.74
CA ILE A 336 -8.11 -11.26 11.59
C ILE A 336 -7.33 -11.46 10.28
N TRP A 337 -6.05 -11.83 10.36
CA TRP A 337 -5.19 -12.13 9.22
C TRP A 337 -5.69 -13.31 8.35
N SER A 338 -6.52 -14.19 8.90
CA SER A 338 -7.17 -15.27 8.14
C SER A 338 -8.17 -14.77 7.09
N ALA A 339 -8.70 -13.56 7.24
CA ALA A 339 -9.65 -12.93 6.30
C ALA A 339 -8.95 -12.12 5.20
N PHE A 340 -7.65 -12.35 4.97
CA PHE A 340 -6.82 -11.53 4.08
C PHE A 340 -7.38 -11.37 2.67
N GLN A 341 -7.87 -12.45 2.06
CA GLN A 341 -8.35 -12.40 0.68
C GLN A 341 -9.64 -11.60 0.55
N SER A 342 -10.61 -11.82 1.45
CA SER A 342 -11.86 -11.04 1.51
C SER A 342 -11.61 -9.56 1.79
N TRP A 343 -10.57 -9.26 2.58
CA TRP A 343 -10.11 -7.89 2.78
C TRP A 343 -9.64 -7.26 1.47
N LEU A 344 -8.79 -7.94 0.68
CA LEU A 344 -8.29 -7.43 -0.60
C LEU A 344 -9.40 -7.19 -1.64
N GLU A 345 -10.40 -8.06 -1.70
CA GLU A 345 -11.56 -7.88 -2.58
C GLU A 345 -12.32 -6.59 -2.25
N LEU A 346 -12.57 -6.34 -0.97
CA LEU A 346 -13.20 -5.10 -0.52
C LEU A 346 -12.38 -3.85 -0.89
N LEU A 347 -11.05 -3.92 -0.72
CA LEU A 347 -10.16 -2.81 -1.05
C LEU A 347 -10.14 -2.52 -2.55
N GLY A 348 -10.13 -3.56 -3.38
CA GLY A 348 -10.16 -3.44 -4.84
C GLY A 348 -11.40 -2.71 -5.37
N LEU A 349 -12.51 -2.71 -4.61
CA LEU A 349 -13.77 -2.08 -4.99
C LEU A 349 -13.83 -0.59 -4.65
N ILE A 350 -13.43 -0.23 -3.42
CA ILE A 350 -13.79 1.07 -2.84
C ILE A 350 -12.65 2.09 -2.96
N VAL A 351 -11.41 1.64 -2.90
CA VAL A 351 -10.23 2.52 -2.78
C VAL A 351 -9.79 3.14 -4.12
N PRO A 352 -9.67 2.40 -5.24
CA PRO A 352 -9.15 2.97 -6.49
C PRO A 352 -9.91 4.22 -7.01
N PRO A 353 -11.25 4.30 -6.88
CA PRO A 353 -11.98 5.52 -7.23
C PRO A 353 -11.52 6.76 -6.47
N ILE A 354 -11.18 6.65 -5.18
CA ILE A 354 -10.75 7.79 -4.35
C ILE A 354 -9.47 8.40 -4.91
N ALA A 355 -8.45 7.57 -5.15
CA ALA A 355 -7.19 7.98 -5.76
C ALA A 355 -7.43 8.67 -7.11
N THR A 356 -8.27 8.06 -7.94
CA THR A 356 -8.56 8.56 -9.28
C THR A 356 -9.24 9.93 -9.25
N ILE A 357 -10.20 10.13 -8.34
CA ILE A 357 -10.91 11.41 -8.18
C ILE A 357 -9.94 12.52 -7.78
N ILE A 358 -9.00 12.26 -6.86
CA ILE A 358 -7.96 13.24 -6.46
C ILE A 358 -7.06 13.59 -7.65
N ILE A 359 -6.59 12.59 -8.40
CA ILE A 359 -5.77 12.80 -9.62
C ILE A 359 -6.52 13.65 -10.63
N MET A 360 -7.78 13.30 -10.91
CA MET A 360 -8.63 14.02 -11.86
C MET A 360 -8.84 15.46 -11.43
N ASP A 361 -9.19 15.68 -10.16
CA ASP A 361 -9.44 17.01 -9.62
C ASP A 361 -8.21 17.89 -9.69
N GLN A 362 -7.06 17.41 -9.21
CA GLN A 362 -5.93 18.29 -8.92
C GLN A 362 -4.83 18.28 -9.99
N LEU A 363 -4.64 17.18 -10.73
CA LEU A 363 -3.60 17.09 -11.77
C LEU A 363 -4.14 17.32 -13.17
N ILE A 364 -5.27 16.69 -13.50
CA ILE A 364 -5.84 16.71 -14.86
C ILE A 364 -6.70 17.96 -15.05
N LEU A 365 -7.75 18.11 -14.26
CA LEU A 365 -8.67 19.25 -14.34
C LEU A 365 -8.12 20.50 -13.66
N ARG A 366 -7.13 20.33 -12.77
CA ARG A 366 -6.51 21.38 -11.95
C ARG A 366 -7.53 22.26 -11.23
N ARG A 367 -8.63 21.65 -10.82
CA ARG A 367 -9.64 22.24 -9.94
C ARG A 367 -9.09 22.24 -8.52
N ASN A 368 -9.59 23.16 -7.69
CA ASN A 368 -9.34 23.18 -6.25
C ASN A 368 -7.85 23.14 -5.83
N GLN A 369 -6.98 23.91 -6.51
CA GLN A 369 -5.55 23.95 -6.17
C GLN A 369 -5.26 24.49 -4.75
N ALA A 370 -6.20 25.25 -4.20
CA ALA A 370 -6.20 25.74 -2.83
C ALA A 370 -7.40 25.16 -2.06
N VAL A 371 -7.25 25.05 -0.73
CA VAL A 371 -8.36 24.72 0.16
C VAL A 371 -9.35 25.89 0.14
N ASP A 372 -10.59 25.62 -0.25
CA ASP A 372 -11.68 26.61 -0.21
C ASP A 372 -12.52 26.45 1.06
N SER A 373 -13.48 27.36 1.26
CA SER A 373 -14.37 27.35 2.41
C SER A 373 -15.48 26.28 2.32
N ALA A 374 -15.53 25.49 1.24
CA ALA A 374 -16.58 24.50 1.05
C ALA A 374 -16.42 23.35 2.05
N LYS A 375 -17.44 23.14 2.89
CA LYS A 375 -17.45 22.03 3.86
C LYS A 375 -17.49 20.66 3.18
N TRP A 376 -18.27 20.56 2.09
CA TRP A 376 -18.50 19.32 1.34
C TRP A 376 -18.46 19.62 -0.15
N LYS A 377 -17.89 18.70 -0.94
CA LYS A 377 -17.87 18.76 -2.40
C LYS A 377 -18.62 17.55 -2.99
N PRO A 378 -19.95 17.65 -3.20
CA PRO A 378 -20.80 16.51 -3.54
C PRO A 378 -20.38 15.75 -4.80
N LEU A 379 -19.81 16.44 -5.79
CA LEU A 379 -19.34 15.82 -7.04
C LEU A 379 -18.37 14.67 -6.77
N ALA A 380 -17.43 14.83 -5.83
CA ALA A 380 -16.47 13.80 -5.50
C ALA A 380 -17.15 12.56 -4.89
N PHE A 381 -18.14 12.75 -4.01
CA PHE A 381 -18.90 11.65 -3.41
C PHE A 381 -19.80 10.92 -4.41
N VAL A 382 -20.48 11.66 -5.29
CA VAL A 382 -21.32 11.07 -6.34
C VAL A 382 -20.48 10.25 -7.31
N ALA A 383 -19.34 10.80 -7.77
CA ALA A 383 -18.43 10.07 -8.65
C ALA A 383 -17.87 8.81 -7.96
N TRP A 384 -17.53 8.91 -6.68
CA TRP A 384 -17.04 7.77 -5.89
C TRP A 384 -18.10 6.67 -5.76
N GLY A 385 -19.32 7.02 -5.34
CA GLY A 385 -20.41 6.06 -5.19
C GLY A 385 -20.78 5.38 -6.51
N MET A 386 -20.88 6.14 -7.60
CA MET A 386 -21.18 5.59 -8.93
C MET A 386 -20.06 4.66 -9.42
N ALA A 387 -18.80 5.01 -9.19
CA ALA A 387 -17.68 4.15 -9.56
C ALA A 387 -17.62 2.86 -8.73
N ALA A 388 -17.93 2.94 -7.43
CA ALA A 388 -18.03 1.76 -6.58
C ALA A 388 -19.16 0.82 -7.03
N ILE A 389 -20.30 1.36 -7.47
CA ILE A 389 -21.40 0.56 -8.06
C ILE A 389 -20.92 -0.14 -9.34
N VAL A 390 -20.18 0.54 -10.22
CA VAL A 390 -19.59 -0.09 -11.42
C VAL A 390 -18.63 -1.20 -11.03
N ALA A 391 -17.73 -0.95 -10.08
CA ALA A 391 -16.78 -1.96 -9.60
C ALA A 391 -17.50 -3.20 -9.02
N LEU A 392 -18.57 -3.00 -8.24
CA LEU A 392 -19.42 -4.08 -7.71
C LEU A 392 -20.11 -4.86 -8.84
N MET A 393 -20.70 -4.17 -9.82
CA MET A 393 -21.33 -4.83 -10.97
C MET A 393 -20.33 -5.68 -11.74
N VAL A 394 -19.10 -5.19 -11.94
CA VAL A 394 -18.03 -5.97 -12.59
C VAL A 394 -17.64 -7.18 -11.75
N ASN A 395 -17.50 -7.02 -10.43
CA ASN A 395 -17.14 -8.12 -9.53
C ASN A 395 -18.13 -9.30 -9.60
N PHE A 396 -19.44 -9.01 -9.66
CA PHE A 396 -20.48 -10.06 -9.68
C PHE A 396 -20.85 -10.54 -11.08
N SER A 397 -20.86 -9.65 -12.07
CA SER A 397 -21.41 -9.94 -13.41
C SER A 397 -20.32 -10.23 -14.45
N ALA A 398 -19.08 -9.82 -14.19
CA ALA A 398 -17.95 -9.99 -15.08
C ALA A 398 -16.62 -10.22 -14.31
N PRO A 399 -16.53 -11.25 -13.44
CA PRO A 399 -15.35 -11.52 -12.60
C PRO A 399 -14.07 -11.84 -13.41
N GLN A 400 -14.20 -12.06 -14.71
CA GLN A 400 -13.08 -12.18 -15.64
C GLN A 400 -12.35 -10.84 -15.89
N LEU A 401 -13.00 -9.71 -15.64
CA LEU A 401 -12.46 -8.37 -15.87
C LEU A 401 -11.75 -7.84 -14.63
N SER A 402 -10.87 -6.85 -14.81
CA SER A 402 -10.24 -6.17 -13.67
C SER A 402 -11.21 -5.17 -13.04
N VAL A 403 -11.72 -5.52 -11.87
CA VAL A 403 -12.58 -4.66 -11.02
C VAL A 403 -11.92 -3.30 -10.80
N VAL A 404 -10.63 -3.29 -10.46
CA VAL A 404 -9.85 -2.06 -10.23
C VAL A 404 -9.79 -1.19 -11.48
N ALA A 405 -9.52 -1.77 -12.65
CA ALA A 405 -9.40 -0.99 -13.89
C ALA A 405 -10.73 -0.31 -14.25
N PHE A 406 -11.85 -1.00 -14.08
CA PHE A 406 -13.18 -0.43 -14.29
C PHE A 406 -13.56 0.58 -13.21
N GLY A 407 -13.16 0.37 -11.95
CA GLY A 407 -13.33 1.34 -10.86
C GLY A 407 -12.58 2.65 -11.14
N ILE A 408 -11.34 2.57 -11.60
CA ILE A 408 -10.53 3.73 -12.01
C ILE A 408 -11.17 4.42 -13.22
N GLY A 409 -11.44 3.68 -14.30
CA GLY A 409 -11.99 4.26 -15.53
C GLY A 409 -13.33 4.95 -15.33
N SER A 410 -14.24 4.32 -14.58
CA SER A 410 -15.55 4.89 -14.27
C SER A 410 -15.45 6.10 -13.34
N ALA A 411 -14.61 6.07 -12.32
CA ALA A 411 -14.37 7.23 -11.44
C ALA A 411 -13.85 8.44 -12.23
N ALA A 412 -12.90 8.21 -13.14
CA ALA A 412 -12.37 9.26 -14.01
C ALA A 412 -13.46 9.86 -14.89
N LEU A 413 -14.27 9.02 -15.54
CA LEU A 413 -15.36 9.43 -16.40
C LEU A 413 -16.43 10.23 -15.64
N PHE A 414 -16.94 9.69 -14.52
CA PHE A 414 -18.01 10.33 -13.75
C PHE A 414 -17.56 11.67 -13.16
N TYR A 415 -16.33 11.73 -12.64
CA TYR A 415 -15.80 13.00 -12.13
C TYR A 415 -15.62 14.02 -13.25
N TYR A 416 -15.06 13.61 -14.39
CA TYR A 416 -14.87 14.48 -15.56
C TYR A 416 -16.20 15.07 -16.04
N VAL A 417 -17.17 14.21 -16.35
CA VAL A 417 -18.49 14.62 -16.87
C VAL A 417 -19.22 15.50 -15.85
N GLY A 418 -19.27 15.09 -14.59
CA GLY A 418 -19.91 15.89 -13.54
C GLY A 418 -19.24 17.26 -13.35
N SER A 419 -17.92 17.35 -13.57
CA SER A 419 -17.20 18.62 -13.50
C SER A 419 -17.60 19.61 -14.60
N LEU A 420 -17.93 19.11 -15.80
CA LEU A 420 -18.43 19.92 -16.92
C LEU A 420 -19.84 20.44 -16.64
N LEU A 421 -20.71 19.59 -16.09
CA LEU A 421 -22.08 19.94 -15.72
C LEU A 421 -22.13 21.03 -14.63
N VAL A 422 -21.29 20.91 -13.60
CA VAL A 422 -21.19 21.93 -12.54
C VAL A 422 -20.70 23.27 -13.11
N LYS A 423 -19.72 23.25 -14.02
CA LYS A 423 -19.20 24.48 -14.65
C LYS A 423 -20.29 25.19 -15.46
N SER A 424 -21.08 24.43 -16.23
CA SER A 424 -22.21 24.97 -17.00
C SER A 424 -23.25 25.64 -16.10
N LYS A 425 -23.68 24.98 -15.01
CA LYS A 425 -24.65 25.56 -14.06
C LYS A 425 -24.17 26.86 -13.41
N ASN A 426 -22.89 26.95 -13.04
CA ASN A 426 -22.34 28.17 -12.45
C ASN A 426 -22.35 29.35 -13.43
N LEU A 427 -22.06 29.09 -14.71
CA LEU A 427 -22.12 30.11 -15.77
C LEU A 427 -23.55 30.58 -16.03
N GLU A 428 -24.53 29.67 -16.02
CA GLU A 428 -25.95 30.03 -16.15
C GLU A 428 -26.45 30.86 -14.96
N SER A 429 -26.09 30.48 -13.74
CA SER A 429 -26.42 31.22 -12.52
C SER A 429 -25.82 32.64 -12.53
N ALA A 430 -24.55 32.76 -12.92
CA ALA A 430 -23.90 34.06 -13.05
C ALA A 430 -24.57 34.96 -14.11
N LYS A 431 -25.01 34.38 -15.25
CA LYS A 431 -25.77 35.12 -16.27
C LYS A 431 -27.14 35.57 -15.76
N LYS A 432 -27.85 34.72 -15.00
CA LYS A 432 -29.16 35.08 -14.41
C LYS A 432 -29.07 36.16 -13.34
N ASN A 433 -27.97 36.23 -12.59
CA ASN A 433 -27.77 37.25 -11.56
C ASN A 433 -27.21 38.58 -12.11
N ALA A 434 -26.84 38.62 -13.40
CA ALA A 434 -26.32 39.81 -14.08
C ALA A 434 -27.39 40.54 -14.92
N VAL A 435 -28.61 39.98 -14.98
CA VAL A 435 -29.82 40.59 -15.55
C VAL A 435 -30.73 40.97 -14.38
#